data_AF-A0A348G4E5-F1
#
_entry.id   AF-A0A348G4E5-F1
#
_cell.length_a   1.000
_cell.length_b   1.000
_cell.length_c   1.000
_cell.angle_alpha   90.00
_cell.angle_beta   90.00
_cell.angle_gamma   90.00
#
_symmetry.space_group_name_H-M   'P 1'
#
loop_
_entity.id
_entity.type
_entity.pdbx_description
1 polymer ?
#
loop_
_entity_poly.entity_id
_entity_poly.type
_entity_poly.pdbx_seq_one_letter_code
_entity_poly.pdbx_strand_id
1 'polypeptide(L)' 'MDETDRIGWSAEAVHALRELANERVPVHMISMRLKRPVESIMAKLNELGLTTALSGEAGAQRRAG' A
#
# COMPACT_ATOMS: atom_id res chain seq x y z
N MET A 1 14.81 -5.05 -22.46
CA MET A 1 14.76 -5.35 -21.02
C MET A 1 13.40 -4.89 -20.54
N ASP A 2 12.41 -5.78 -20.53
CA ASP A 2 11.14 -5.52 -19.85
C ASP A 2 11.15 -6.40 -18.60
N GLU A 3 11.82 -5.88 -17.57
CA GLU A 3 12.05 -6.50 -16.24
C GLU A 3 10.82 -6.39 -15.32
N THR A 4 9.68 -5.97 -15.87
CA THR A 4 8.48 -5.64 -15.11
C THR A 4 7.56 -6.84 -14.85
N ASP A 5 7.84 -8.00 -15.44
CA ASP A 5 6.93 -9.16 -15.43
C ASP A 5 7.33 -10.29 -14.45
N ARG A 6 8.47 -10.18 -13.73
CA ARG A 6 8.92 -11.26 -12.80
C ARG A 6 9.18 -10.88 -11.34
N ILE A 7 9.24 -9.60 -10.96
CA ILE A 7 9.89 -9.20 -9.70
C ILE A 7 8.93 -8.36 -8.84
N GLY A 8 8.80 -8.76 -7.57
CA GLY A 8 7.93 -8.13 -6.58
C GLY A 8 8.08 -6.61 -6.50
N TRP A 9 7.01 -5.97 -6.01
CA TRP A 9 6.95 -4.57 -5.56
C TRP A 9 8.20 -3.72 -5.79
N SER A 10 8.25 -3.01 -6.93
CA SER A 10 9.29 -2.02 -7.21
C SER A 10 9.33 -0.95 -6.12
N ALA A 11 10.52 -0.40 -5.84
CA ALA A 11 10.69 0.64 -4.81
C ALA A 11 9.73 1.83 -5.00
N GLU A 12 9.50 2.25 -6.25
CA GLU A 12 8.54 3.30 -6.60
C GLU A 12 7.09 2.90 -6.25
N ALA A 13 6.68 1.66 -6.56
CA ALA A 13 5.35 1.17 -6.22
C ALA A 13 5.15 1.04 -4.70
N VAL A 14 6.19 0.66 -3.96
CA VAL A 14 6.17 0.64 -2.48
C VAL A 14 6.09 2.04 -1.91
N HIS A 15 6.82 2.99 -2.49
CA HIS A 15 6.78 4.39 -2.09
C HIS A 15 5.37 4.96 -2.29
N ALA A 16 4.82 4.81 -3.50
CA ALA A 16 3.46 5.25 -3.82
C ALA A 16 2.42 4.57 -2.92
N LEU A 17 2.54 3.26 -2.65
CA LEU A 17 1.66 2.57 -1.71
C LEU A 17 1.71 3.21 -0.31
N ARG A 18 2.91 3.54 0.17
CA ARG A 18 3.11 4.13 1.49
C ARG A 18 2.55 5.55 1.58
N GLU A 19 2.72 6.36 0.55
CA GLU A 19 2.13 7.70 0.48
C GLU A 19 0.61 7.62 0.51
N LEU A 20 0.02 6.80 -0.36
CA LEU A 20 -1.43 6.61 -0.41
C LEU A 20 -2.00 6.06 0.91
N ALA A 21 -1.29 5.13 1.55
CA ALA A 21 -1.68 4.61 2.87
C ALA A 21 -1.61 5.69 3.96
N ASN A 22 -0.60 6.57 3.92
CA ASN A 22 -0.43 7.68 4.85
C ASN A 22 -1.54 8.73 4.68
N GLU A 23 -1.91 9.02 3.43
CA GLU A 23 -3.04 9.87 3.06
C GLU A 23 -4.41 9.22 3.36
N ARG A 24 -4.43 8.03 3.98
CA ARG A 24 -5.65 7.29 4.33
C ARG A 24 -6.51 6.99 3.09
N VAL A 25 -5.87 6.80 1.94
CA VAL A 25 -6.56 6.47 0.69
C VAL A 25 -7.19 5.07 0.80
N PRO A 26 -8.46 4.90 0.37
CA PRO A 26 -9.11 3.60 0.37
C PRO A 26 -8.36 2.61 -0.54
N VAL A 27 -8.25 1.36 -0.10
CA VAL A 27 -7.61 0.27 -0.84
C VAL A 27 -8.12 0.12 -2.29
N HIS A 28 -9.41 0.39 -2.55
CA HIS A 28 -9.94 0.37 -3.92
C HIS A 28 -9.26 1.42 -4.81
N MET A 29 -9.01 2.63 -4.30
CA MET A 29 -8.33 3.69 -5.06
C MET A 29 -6.87 3.36 -5.25
N ILE A 30 -6.22 2.80 -4.22
CA ILE A 30 -4.83 2.34 -4.31
C ILE A 30 -4.68 1.28 -5.39
N SER A 31 -5.59 0.30 -5.41
CA SER A 31 -5.65 -0.74 -6.43
C SER A 31 -5.80 -0.15 -7.83
N MET A 32 -6.65 0.87 -8.00
CA MET A 32 -6.80 1.58 -9.27
C MET A 32 -5.55 2.35 -9.69
N ARG A 33 -4.89 3.05 -8.75
CA ARG A 33 -3.68 3.86 -9.00
C ARG A 33 -2.49 2.97 -9.37
N LEU A 34 -2.26 1.91 -8.60
CA LEU A 34 -1.14 0.99 -8.81
C LEU A 34 -1.46 -0.10 -9.83
N LYS A 35 -2.69 -0.15 -10.36
CA LYS A 35 -3.20 -1.19 -11.27
C LYS A 35 -2.87 -2.60 -10.78
N ARG A 36 -2.95 -2.80 -9.46
CA ARG A 36 -2.61 -4.05 -8.78
C ARG A 36 -3.82 -4.59 -8.04
N PRO A 37 -3.97 -5.92 -7.91
CA PRO A 37 -5.10 -6.51 -7.22
C PRO A 37 -5.09 -6.13 -5.74
N VAL A 38 -6.28 -5.88 -5.19
CA VAL A 38 -6.50 -5.51 -3.79
C VAL A 38 -5.79 -6.47 -2.82
N GLU A 39 -5.79 -7.77 -3.11
CA GLU A 39 -5.11 -8.78 -2.29
C GLU A 39 -3.59 -8.54 -2.18
N SER A 40 -2.93 -8.22 -3.30
CA SER A 40 -1.50 -7.86 -3.29
C SER A 40 -1.25 -6.55 -2.54
N ILE A 41 -2.15 -5.58 -2.70
CA ILE A 41 -2.09 -4.30 -1.99
C ILE A 41 -2.20 -4.54 -0.47
N MET A 42 -3.21 -5.27 -0.02
CA MET A 42 -3.43 -5.61 1.38
C MET A 42 -2.29 -6.42 1.97
N ALA A 43 -1.81 -7.45 1.26
CA ALA A 43 -0.66 -8.23 1.67
C ALA A 43 0.56 -7.32 1.88
N LYS A 44 0.84 -6.43 0.93
CA LYS A 44 1.99 -5.52 1.06
C LYS A 44 1.81 -4.48 2.16
N LEU A 45 0.62 -3.95 2.34
CA LEU A 45 0.30 -3.04 3.43
C LEU A 45 0.52 -3.71 4.78
N ASN A 46 0.05 -4.95 4.93
CA ASN A 46 0.24 -5.77 6.12
C ASN A 46 1.74 -6.04 6.37
N GLU A 47 2.49 -6.44 5.34
CA GLU A 47 3.95 -6.64 5.40
C GLU A 47 4.71 -5.36 5.83
N LEU A 48 4.20 -4.18 5.44
CA LEU A 48 4.80 -2.89 5.80
C LEU A 48 4.26 -2.32 7.13
N GLY A 49 3.26 -2.95 7.75
CA GLY A 49 2.59 -2.44 8.94
C GLY A 49 1.82 -1.13 8.70
N LEU A 50 1.30 -0.93 7.48
CA LEU A 50 0.55 0.27 7.08
C LEU A 50 -0.96 0.00 7.10
N THR A 51 -1.72 0.85 7.79
CA THR A 51 -3.19 0.79 7.85
C THR A 51 -3.84 1.92 7.04
N THR A 52 -4.56 1.57 5.98
CA THR A 52 -5.36 2.53 5.17
C THR A 52 -6.81 2.60 5.66
N ALA A 53 -7.59 3.59 5.21
CA ALA A 53 -8.93 3.88 5.71
C ALA A 53 -9.99 2.76 5.55
N LEU A 54 -9.74 1.73 4.76
CA LEU A 54 -10.69 0.61 4.54
C LEU A 54 -10.32 -0.68 5.26
N SER A 55 -9.22 -0.72 6.01
CA SER A 55 -8.99 -1.79 6.99
C SER A 55 -9.59 -1.30 8.30
N GLY A 56 -10.83 -1.72 8.56
CA GLY A 56 -11.62 -1.26 9.71
C GLY A 56 -10.85 -1.33 11.02
N GLU A 57 -10.52 -0.16 11.53
CA GLU A 57 -10.15 0.17 12.90
C GLU A 57 -8.84 -0.43 13.48
N ALA A 58 -8.23 0.39 14.36
CA ALA A 58 -7.11 0.10 15.26
C ALA A 58 -5.68 0.05 14.69
N GLY A 59 -4.96 1.17 14.88
CA GLY A 59 -3.59 1.11 15.40
C GLY A 59 -2.45 1.54 14.49
N ALA A 60 -2.21 2.85 14.34
CA ALA A 60 -0.85 3.42 14.25
C ALA A 60 -0.84 4.96 14.36
N GLN A 61 -1.59 5.52 15.31
CA GLN A 61 -1.27 6.85 15.85
C GLN A 61 -0.07 6.71 16.79
N ARG A 62 1.15 6.50 16.26
CA ARG A 62 2.41 6.64 17.02
C ARG A 62 3.57 7.06 16.11
N ARG A 63 3.61 8.35 15.79
CA ARG A 63 4.84 9.15 15.90
C ARG A 63 4.40 10.41 16.65
N ALA A 64 4.51 10.47 17.98
CA ALA A 64 5.70 10.98 18.70
C ALA A 64 6.28 12.18 17.92
N GLY A 65 6.03 13.43 18.32
CA GLY A 65 6.25 13.97 19.66
C GLY A 65 7.50 14.81 19.58
#